data_AF-A0A376MJ16-F1
#
_entry.id   AF-A0A376MJ16-F1
#
_cell.length_a   1.000
_cell.length_b   1.000
_cell.length_c   1.000
_cell.angle_alpha   90.00
_cell.angle_beta   90.00
_cell.angle_gamma   90.00
#
_symmetry.space_group_name_H-M   'P 1'
#
loop_
_entity.id
_entity.type
_entity.pdbx_description
1 polymer ?
#
loop_
_entity_poly.entity_id
_entity_poly.type
_entity_poly.pdbx_seq_one_letter_code
_entity_poly.pdbx_strand_id
1 'polypeptide(L)' 'MANIEIRQETPTAFYIKVHDTDNVAIIVNDNGLKAGTRFPDGLELIEHIPQGHKVALAGHSG' A
#
# COMPACT_ATOMS: atom_id res chain seq x y z
N MET A 1 36.68 -11.11 -6.40
CA MET A 1 35.51 -10.92 -5.54
C MET A 1 34.49 -10.12 -6.34
N ALA A 2 33.34 -10.70 -6.69
CA ALA A 2 32.30 -9.97 -7.40
C ALA A 2 31.51 -9.11 -6.41
N ASN A 3 31.39 -7.82 -6.68
CA ASN A 3 30.47 -6.95 -5.95
C ASN A 3 29.06 -7.25 -6.45
N ILE A 4 28.24 -7.88 -5.60
CA ILE A 4 26.82 -8.12 -5.91
C ILE A 4 26.05 -6.91 -5.37
N GLU A 5 25.47 -6.13 -6.29
CA GLU A 5 24.52 -5.06 -5.95
C GLU A 5 23.10 -5.61 -6.09
N ILE A 6 22.33 -5.68 -5.01
CA ILE A 6 20.89 -5.96 -5.08
C ILE A 6 20.14 -4.63 -5.17
N ARG A 7 19.47 -4.39 -6.30
CA ARG A 7 18.62 -3.20 -6.50
C ARG A 7 17.16 -3.63 -6.39
N GLN A 8 16.42 -2.98 -5.50
CA GLN A 8 14.97 -3.16 -5.42
C GLN A 8 14.30 -2.37 -6.54
N GLU A 9 13.30 -2.97 -7.18
CA GLU A 9 12.43 -2.23 -8.10
C GLU A 9 11.62 -1.19 -7.31
N THR A 10 11.40 -0.02 -7.91
CA THR A 10 10.61 1.03 -7.28
C THR A 10 9.17 0.54 -7.09
N PRO A 11 8.62 0.57 -5.85
CA PRO A 11 7.22 0.19 -5.62
C PRO A 11 6.27 1.05 -6.44
N THR A 12 5.17 0.47 -6.91
CA THR A 12 4.14 1.18 -7.70
C THR A 12 2.89 1.49 -6.89
N ALA A 13 2.83 1.09 -5.61
CA ALA A 13 1.72 1.31 -4.70
C ALA A 13 2.21 1.90 -3.37
N PHE A 14 1.60 3.00 -2.93
CA PHE A 14 1.97 3.75 -1.75
C PHE A 14 0.74 4.16 -0.94
N TYR A 15 0.86 4.09 0.37
CA TYR A 15 -0.07 4.71 1.31
C TYR A 15 0.70 5.48 2.38
N ILE A 16 0.03 6.43 3.04
CA ILE A 16 0.56 7.11 4.22
C ILE A 16 -0.28 6.71 5.43
N LYS A 17 0.38 6.09 6.42
CA LYS A 17 -0.16 5.87 7.77
C LYS A 17 0.43 6.95 8.68
N VAL A 18 -0.41 7.76 9.31
CA VAL A 18 0.06 8.95 10.05
C VAL A 18 0.60 8.56 11.41
N HIS A 19 -0.07 7.64 12.10
CA HIS A 19 0.34 7.15 13.42
C HIS A 19 0.38 5.62 13.44
N ASP A 20 1.31 5.02 14.18
CA ASP A 20 1.51 3.56 14.20
C ASP A 20 0.26 2.77 14.66
N THR A 21 -0.59 3.39 15.48
CA THR A 21 -1.83 2.77 15.98
C THR A 21 -3.03 2.98 15.06
N ASP A 22 -2.89 3.71 13.95
CA ASP A 22 -3.99 3.90 13.01
C ASP A 22 -4.40 2.56 12.38
N ASN A 23 -5.70 2.36 12.22
CA ASN A 23 -6.25 1.26 11.44
C ASN A 23 -6.60 1.68 10.01
N VAL A 24 -6.23 2.90 9.63
CA VAL A 24 -6.46 3.48 8.31
C VAL A 24 -5.16 4.07 7.75
N ALA A 25 -5.08 4.16 6.43
CA ALA A 25 -4.04 4.88 5.72
C ALA A 25 -4.63 5.66 4.54
N ILE A 26 -3.88 6.60 3.97
CA ILE A 26 -4.27 7.41 2.82
C ILE A 26 -3.57 6.92 1.56
N ILE A 27 -4.30 6.63 0.48
CA ILE A 27 -3.70 6.32 -0.82
C ILE A 27 -3.14 7.59 -1.48
N VAL A 28 -1.90 7.54 -1.96
CA VAL A 28 -1.24 8.71 -2.56
C VAL A 28 -0.89 8.54 -4.04
N ASN A 29 -1.15 7.37 -4.62
CA ASN A 29 -0.96 7.12 -6.04
C ASN A 29 -1.90 7.97 -6.91
N ASP A 30 -1.36 8.53 -7.99
CA ASP A 30 -2.15 9.25 -9.00
C ASP A 30 -3.23 8.34 -9.60
N ASN A 31 -4.46 8.85 -9.74
CA ASN A 31 -5.67 8.10 -10.10
C ASN A 31 -6.11 7.02 -9.09
N GLY A 32 -5.46 6.97 -7.93
CA GLY A 32 -5.72 5.97 -6.90
C GLY A 32 -5.19 4.58 -7.26
N LEU A 33 -5.74 3.56 -6.59
CA LEU A 33 -5.35 2.16 -6.76
C LEU A 33 -6.57 1.28 -6.98
N LYS A 34 -6.45 0.31 -7.88
CA LYS A 34 -7.52 -0.64 -8.20
C LYS A 34 -7.61 -1.78 -7.17
N ALA A 35 -8.75 -2.45 -7.14
CA ALA A 35 -8.91 -3.72 -6.45
C ALA A 35 -7.84 -4.73 -6.88
N GLY A 36 -7.38 -5.57 -5.95
CA GLY A 36 -6.31 -6.54 -6.13
C GLY A 36 -4.89 -5.95 -6.04
N THR A 37 -4.73 -4.65 -5.82
CA THR A 37 -3.39 -4.06 -5.60
C THR A 37 -2.84 -4.56 -4.27
N ARG A 38 -1.63 -5.13 -4.31
CA ARG A 38 -0.91 -5.65 -3.14
C ARG A 38 0.22 -4.73 -2.72
N PHE A 39 0.34 -4.53 -1.42
CA PHE A 39 1.45 -3.81 -0.80
C PHE A 39 2.50 -4.79 -0.24
N PRO A 40 3.76 -4.33 -0.03
CA PRO A 40 4.83 -5.18 0.48
C PRO A 40 4.57 -5.78 1.88
N ASP A 41 3.68 -5.17 2.66
CA ASP A 41 3.27 -5.63 3.99
C ASP A 41 2.15 -6.70 3.96
N GLY A 42 1.68 -7.07 2.77
CA GLY A 42 0.63 -8.06 2.56
C GLY A 42 -0.80 -7.50 2.48
N LEU A 43 -0.99 -6.18 2.61
CA LEU A 43 -2.30 -5.56 2.40
C LEU A 43 -2.73 -5.73 0.93
N GLU A 44 -3.97 -6.16 0.71
CA GLU A 44 -4.60 -6.23 -0.61
C GLU A 44 -5.89 -5.40 -0.64
N LEU A 45 -6.03 -4.52 -1.62
CA LEU A 45 -7.24 -3.72 -1.80
C LEU A 45 -8.38 -4.58 -2.34
N ILE A 46 -9.56 -4.52 -1.71
CA ILE A 46 -10.76 -5.25 -2.18
C ILE A 46 -11.57 -4.46 -3.21
N GLU A 47 -11.37 -3.15 -3.30
CA GLU A 47 -12.07 -2.22 -4.19
C GLU A 47 -11.12 -1.14 -4.72
N HIS A 48 -11.60 -0.31 -5.66
CA HIS A 48 -10.84 0.85 -6.11
C HIS A 48 -10.87 1.95 -5.05
N ILE A 49 -9.70 2.47 -4.70
CA ILE A 49 -9.54 3.56 -3.74
C ILE A 49 -8.93 4.77 -4.47
N PRO A 50 -9.67 5.88 -4.62
CA PRO A 50 -9.12 7.08 -5.25
C PRO A 50 -8.00 7.71 -4.42
N GLN A 51 -7.18 8.53 -5.07
CA GLN A 51 -6.14 9.32 -4.40
C GLN A 51 -6.72 10.16 -3.25
N GLY A 52 -6.00 10.25 -2.15
CA GLY A 52 -6.38 11.00 -0.95
C GLY A 52 -7.44 10.32 -0.07
N HIS A 53 -8.00 9.18 -0.49
CA HIS A 53 -9.02 8.47 0.28
C HIS A 53 -8.39 7.53 1.31
N LYS A 54 -9.15 7.29 2.39
CA LYS A 54 -8.78 6.36 3.45
C LYS A 54 -9.05 4.92 3.03
N VAL A 55 -8.09 4.05 3.32
CA VAL A 55 -8.22 2.58 3.25
C VAL A 55 -8.06 2.00 4.65
N ALA A 56 -8.78 0.92 4.96
CA ALA A 56 -8.58 0.16 6.19
C ALA A 56 -7.35 -0.76 6.09
N LEU A 57 -6.49 -0.75 7.11
CA LEU A 57 -5.26 -1.56 7.18
C LEU A 57 -5.47 -2.96 7.77
N ALA A 58 -6.64 -3.21 8.36
CA ALA A 58 -7.03 -4.50 8.88
C ALA A 58 -8.45 -4.82 8.40
N GLY A 59 -8.60 -5.93 7.69
CA GLY A 59 -9.92 -6.53 7.48
C GLY A 59 -10.43 -7.10 8.80
N HIS A 60 -11.66 -6.79 9.20
CA HIS A 60 -12.35 -7.63 10.16
C HIS A 60 -12.63 -8.97 9.45
N SER A 61 -11.78 -9.97 9.71
CA SER A 61 -12.12 -11.36 9.44
C SER A 61 -13.23 -11.74 10.41
N GLY A 62 -14.48 -11.51 10.00
CA GLY A 62 -15.67 -12.09 10.64
C GLY A 62 -15.90 -13.50 10.14
#